data_AF-A0A953EGQ7-F1
#
_entry.id   AF-A0A953EGQ7-F1
#
_cell.length_a   1.000
_cell.length_b   1.000
_cell.length_c   1.000
_cell.angle_alpha   90.00
_cell.angle_beta   90.00
_cell.angle_gamma   90.00
#
_symmetry.space_group_name_H-M   'P 1'
#
loop_
_entity.id
_entity.type
_entity.pdbx_description
1 polymer ?
#
loop_
_entity_poly.entity_id
_entity_poly.type
_entity_poly.pdbx_seq_one_letter_code
_entity_poly.pdbx_strand_id
1 'polypeptide(L)'
;MDNLVSTEWLAGELGKPDLVVFDCSTYLPNEPGNVHDGFRKAHIPGALLFDIDRIADPDTDLPHMIPTPGRFAKMVGALGVSNATRVVFYDQHGLRSSARGWWMM
;
A
#
# COMPACT_ATOMS: atom_id res chain seq x y z
N MET A 1 -5.23 2.24 20.58
CA MET A 1 -5.12 3.10 19.38
C MET A 1 -6.01 2.47 18.33
N ASP A 2 -6.96 3.23 17.80
CA ASP A 2 -7.74 2.75 16.66
C ASP A 2 -6.85 2.80 15.42
N ASN A 3 -6.51 1.63 14.90
CA ASN A 3 -5.65 1.46 13.72
C ASN A 3 -6.46 1.55 12.40
N LEU A 4 -7.70 2.04 12.48
CA LEU A 4 -8.62 2.20 11.36
C LEU A 4 -9.15 3.64 11.35
N VAL A 5 -9.32 4.18 10.15
CA VAL A 5 -9.90 5.51 9.93
C VAL A 5 -11.12 5.40 9.04
N SER A 6 -12.08 6.32 9.20
CA SER A 6 -13.25 6.39 8.33
C SER A 6 -12.91 7.04 6.99
N THR A 7 -13.73 6.77 5.98
CA THR A 7 -13.66 7.46 4.68
C THR A 7 -13.92 8.96 4.81
N GLU A 8 -14.80 9.36 5.73
CA GLU A 8 -15.08 10.77 6.07
C GLU A 8 -13.81 11.48 6.58
N TRP A 9 -13.09 10.84 7.52
CA TRP A 9 -11.84 11.37 8.04
C TRP A 9 -10.80 11.48 6.93
N LEU A 10 -10.64 10.41 6.13
CA LEU A 10 -9.67 10.40 5.05
C LEU A 10 -9.93 11.53 4.04
N ALA A 11 -11.19 11.72 3.64
CA ALA A 11 -11.59 12.79 2.73
C ALA A 11 -11.22 14.19 3.25
N GLY A 12 -11.34 14.44 4.56
CA GLY A 12 -10.93 15.70 5.19
C GLY A 12 -9.42 15.90 5.32
N GLU A 13 -8.63 14.85 5.11
CA GLU A 13 -7.18 14.85 5.26
C GLU A 13 -6.43 14.75 3.92
N LEU A 14 -7.13 14.43 2.83
CA LEU A 14 -6.54 14.32 1.50
C LEU A 14 -5.81 15.61 1.10
N GLY A 15 -4.61 15.45 0.54
CA GLY A 15 -3.76 16.55 0.08
C GLY A 15 -2.88 17.18 1.17
N LYS A 16 -2.99 16.77 2.44
CA LYS A 16 -2.03 17.21 3.47
C LYS A 16 -0.63 16.65 3.18
N PRO A 17 0.43 17.44 3.39
CA PRO A 17 1.79 17.06 3.00
C PRO A 17 2.39 15.93 3.86
N ASP A 18 1.78 15.64 5.01
CA ASP A 18 2.20 14.59 5.94
C ASP A 18 1.37 13.30 5.79
N LEU A 19 0.52 13.19 4.76
CA LEU A 19 -0.31 12.01 4.52
C LEU A 19 0.07 11.32 3.20
N VAL A 20 0.35 10.02 3.28
CA VAL A 20 0.46 9.15 2.11
C VAL A 20 -0.64 8.09 2.17
N VAL A 21 -1.37 7.95 1.07
CA VAL A 21 -2.42 6.94 0.90
C VAL A 21 -1.91 5.88 -0.05
N PHE A 22 -1.96 4.62 0.35
CA PHE A 22 -1.53 3.49 -0.45
C PHE A 22 -2.71 2.60 -0.83
N ASP A 23 -2.83 2.34 -2.13
CA ASP A 23 -3.65 1.25 -2.66
C ASP A 23 -2.83 -0.05 -2.60
N CYS A 24 -3.24 -0.97 -1.74
CA CYS A 24 -2.65 -2.30 -1.58
C CYS A 24 -3.45 -3.39 -2.29
N SER A 25 -4.32 -3.05 -3.24
CA SER A 25 -5.10 -4.03 -3.97
C SER A 25 -4.17 -5.05 -4.64
N THR A 26 -4.45 -6.33 -4.42
CA THR A 26 -3.78 -7.45 -5.08
C THR A 26 -4.80 -8.28 -5.85
N TYR A 27 -4.33 -9.00 -6.86
CA TYR A 27 -5.13 -9.96 -7.60
C TYR A 27 -4.64 -11.37 -7.27
N LEU A 28 -5.54 -12.34 -7.17
CA LEU A 28 -5.12 -13.74 -7.03
C LEU A 28 -4.53 -14.26 -8.36
N PRO A 29 -3.64 -15.27 -8.34
CA PRO A 29 -3.00 -15.77 -9.57
C PRO A 29 -3.94 -16.19 -10.70
N ASN A 30 -5.17 -16.59 -10.36
CA ASN A 30 -6.19 -17.03 -11.31
C ASN A 30 -7.31 -15.98 -11.53
N GLU A 31 -7.16 -14.79 -10.97
CA GLU A 31 -8.10 -13.69 -11.11
C GLU A 31 -7.77 -12.87 -12.37
N PRO A 32 -8.77 -12.50 -13.20
CA PRO A 32 -8.52 -11.66 -14.35
C PRO A 32 -8.13 -10.24 -13.94
N GLY A 33 -7.06 -9.72 -14.53
CA GLY A 33 -6.59 -8.34 -14.33
C GLY A 33 -5.20 -8.28 -13.71
N ASN A 34 -4.78 -7.07 -13.32
CA ASN A 34 -3.55 -6.83 -12.57
C ASN A 34 -3.66 -5.52 -11.77
N VAL A 35 -2.78 -5.38 -10.77
CA VAL A 35 -2.75 -4.25 -9.84
C VAL A 35 -2.58 -2.90 -10.54
N HIS A 36 -1.77 -2.84 -11.60
CA HIS A 36 -1.50 -1.59 -12.31
C HIS A 36 -2.71 -1.10 -13.12
N ASP A 37 -3.41 -1.99 -13.81
CA ASP A 37 -4.62 -1.65 -14.56
C ASP A 37 -5.78 -1.30 -13.62
N GLY A 38 -5.95 -2.05 -12.54
CA GLY A 38 -6.95 -1.75 -11.51
C GLY A 38 -6.75 -0.35 -10.92
N PHE A 39 -5.52 -0.06 -10.49
CA PHE A 39 -5.16 1.26 -9.96
C PHE A 39 -5.36 2.37 -11.00
N ARG A 40 -4.90 2.20 -12.24
CA ARG A 40 -5.08 3.21 -13.30
C ARG A 40 -6.56 3.47 -13.63
N LYS A 41 -7.40 2.45 -13.56
CA LYS A 41 -8.83 2.56 -13.81
C LYS A 41 -9.53 3.38 -12.73
N ALA A 42 -9.22 3.14 -11.46
CA ALA A 42 -9.74 3.90 -10.33
C ALA A 42 -8.86 3.74 -9.10
N HIS A 43 -8.61 4.84 -8.40
CA HIS A 43 -7.94 4.91 -7.11
C HIS A 43 -8.38 6.18 -6.36
N ILE A 44 -8.12 6.24 -5.05
CA ILE A 44 -8.34 7.47 -4.27
C ILE A 44 -7.41 8.57 -4.80
N PRO A 45 -7.89 9.82 -5.02
CA PRO A 45 -7.04 10.90 -5.53
C PRO A 45 -5.76 11.10 -4.71
N GLY A 46 -4.62 11.12 -5.40
CA GLY A 46 -3.30 11.27 -4.77
C GLY A 46 -2.75 10.01 -4.10
N ALA A 47 -3.48 8.90 -4.11
CA ALA A 47 -2.94 7.63 -3.63
C ALA A 47 -1.77 7.15 -4.51
N LEU A 48 -0.92 6.32 -3.92
CA LEU A 48 0.17 5.61 -4.57
C LEU A 48 -0.15 4.13 -4.60
N LEU A 49 0.33 3.43 -5.62
CA LEU A 49 0.23 1.98 -5.68
C LEU A 49 1.28 1.34 -4.77
N PHE A 50 0.84 0.56 -3.79
CA PHE A 50 1.69 -0.33 -3.00
C PHE A 50 1.65 -1.72 -3.62
N ASP A 51 2.52 -1.90 -4.61
CA ASP A 51 2.67 -3.16 -5.33
C ASP A 51 3.43 -4.17 -4.46
N ILE A 52 2.71 -5.14 -3.90
CA ILE A 52 3.25 -6.13 -2.97
C ILE A 52 4.38 -6.97 -3.61
N ASP A 53 4.34 -7.19 -4.93
CA ASP A 53 5.38 -7.95 -5.63
C ASP A 53 6.66 -7.13 -5.77
N ARG A 54 6.55 -5.81 -5.88
CA ARG A 54 7.71 -4.89 -5.89
C ARG A 54 8.29 -4.63 -4.50
N ILE A 55 7.46 -4.72 -3.46
CA ILE A 55 7.88 -4.50 -2.07
C ILE A 55 8.34 -5.81 -1.40
N ALA A 56 8.18 -6.96 -2.06
CA ALA A 56 8.60 -8.26 -1.56
C ALA A 56 10.13 -8.44 -1.54
N ASP A 57 10.58 -9.47 -0.81
CA ASP A 57 11.98 -9.89 -0.81
C ASP A 57 12.38 -10.55 -2.15
N PRO A 58 13.32 -9.98 -2.91
CA PRO A 58 13.77 -10.55 -4.18
C PRO A 58 14.74 -11.73 -4.03
N ASP A 59 15.23 -12.00 -2.80
CA ASP A 59 16.27 -13.01 -2.56
C ASP A 59 15.69 -14.43 -2.34
N THR A 60 14.40 -14.61 -2.61
CA THR A 60 13.66 -15.88 -2.45
C THR A 60 12.69 -16.11 -3.59
N ASP A 61 12.49 -17.38 -3.95
CA ASP A 61 11.52 -17.79 -4.98
C ASP A 61 10.08 -17.84 -4.45
N LEU A 62 9.87 -17.56 -3.16
CA LEU A 62 8.54 -17.51 -2.55
C LEU A 62 7.91 -16.12 -2.73
N PRO A 63 6.62 -16.03 -3.13
CA PRO A 63 5.96 -14.76 -3.35
C PRO A 63 5.68 -14.02 -2.02
N HIS A 64 5.63 -12.69 -2.09
CA HIS A 64 5.23 -11.80 -0.99
C HIS A 64 6.03 -11.93 0.32
N MET A 65 7.24 -12.47 0.26
CA MET A 65 8.11 -12.59 1.42
C MET A 65 8.56 -11.21 1.92
N ILE A 66 8.75 -11.10 3.24
CA ILE A 66 9.12 -9.82 3.84
C ILE A 66 10.57 -9.46 3.48
N PRO A 67 10.85 -8.29 2.92
CA PRO A 67 12.21 -7.82 2.68
C PRO A 67 12.93 -7.50 4.01
N THR A 68 14.25 -7.35 3.96
CA THR A 68 15.00 -6.84 5.13
C THR A 68 14.55 -5.42 5.51
N PRO A 69 14.68 -5.00 6.79
CA PRO A 69 14.24 -3.67 7.23
C PRO A 69 14.87 -2.52 6.45
N GLY A 70 16.18 -2.62 6.14
CA GLY A 70 16.88 -1.59 5.36
C GLY A 70 16.39 -1.49 3.91
N ARG A 71 16.07 -2.63 3.29
CA ARG A 71 15.50 -2.68 1.94
C ARG A 71 14.08 -2.10 1.95
N PHE A 72 13.26 -2.51 2.91
CA PHE A 72 11.91 -1.97 3.09
C PHE A 72 11.92 -0.45 3.25
N ALA A 73 12.71 0.07 4.19
CA ALA A 73 12.82 1.50 4.45
C ALA A 73 13.24 2.29 3.20
N LYS A 74 14.16 1.75 2.40
CA LYS A 74 14.58 2.37 1.13
C LYS A 74 13.44 2.40 0.11
N MET A 75 12.68 1.31 -0.02
CA MET A 75 11.57 1.20 -0.98
C MET A 75 10.42 2.14 -0.63
N VAL A 76 9.94 2.12 0.62
CA VAL A 76 8.84 3.02 1.04
C VAL A 76 9.30 4.47 1.14
N GLY A 77 10.57 4.72 1.47
CA GLY A 77 11.16 6.06 1.43
C GLY A 77 11.17 6.67 0.03
N ALA A 78 11.43 5.87 -1.01
CA ALA A 78 11.33 6.31 -2.41
C ALA A 78 9.89 6.65 -2.83
N LEU A 79 8.89 6.16 -2.09
CA LEU A 79 7.48 6.47 -2.25
C LEU A 79 7.01 7.65 -1.38
N GLY A 80 7.93 8.36 -0.72
CA GLY A 80 7.62 9.55 0.07
C GLY A 80 7.31 9.29 1.54
N VAL A 81 7.55 8.07 2.04
CA VAL A 81 7.35 7.75 3.46
C VAL A 81 8.58 8.15 4.29
N SER A 82 8.32 8.80 5.41
CA SER A 82 9.29 9.13 6.45
C SER A 82 8.69 8.82 7.83
N ASN A 83 9.50 8.92 8.89
CA ASN A 83 9.00 8.76 10.27
C ASN A 83 7.99 9.86 10.70
N ALA A 84 7.86 10.95 9.93
CA ALA A 84 6.86 12.00 10.16
C ALA A 84 5.59 11.80 9.31
N THR A 85 5.56 10.80 8.43
CA THR A 85 4.48 10.57 7.49
C THR A 85 3.39 9.71 8.12
N ARG A 86 2.14 10.17 8.09
CA ARG A 86 0.95 9.37 8.35
C ARG A 86 0.66 8.52 7.12
N VAL A 87 0.43 7.24 7.31
CA VAL A 87 0.18 6.30 6.22
C VAL A 87 -1.18 5.64 6.39
N VAL A 88 -1.97 5.66 5.32
CA VAL A 88 -3.27 4.98 5.24
C VAL A 88 -3.22 3.95 4.13
N PHE A 89 -3.57 2.72 4.44
CA PHE A 89 -3.67 1.62 3.47
C PHE A 89 -5.14 1.29 3.20
N TYR A 90 -5.46 1.02 1.94
CA TYR A 90 -6.77 0.48 1.54
C TYR A 90 -6.61 -0.59 0.45
N ASP A 91 -7.66 -1.37 0.20
CA ASP A 91 -7.76 -2.27 -0.95
C ASP A 91 -9.17 -2.23 -1.55
N GLN A 92 -9.29 -2.54 -2.84
CA GLN A 92 -10.53 -2.41 -3.61
C GLN A 92 -11.40 -3.68 -3.59
N HIS A 93 -10.78 -4.84 -3.37
CA HIS A 93 -11.42 -6.14 -3.62
C HIS A 93 -11.96 -6.82 -2.37
N GLY A 94 -11.84 -6.20 -1.19
CA GLY A 94 -12.22 -6.82 0.08
C GLY A 94 -11.37 -8.06 0.43
N LEU A 95 -10.28 -8.27 -0.31
CA LEU A 95 -9.29 -9.33 -0.09
C LEU A 95 -8.40 -9.07 1.14
N ARG A 96 -8.58 -7.93 1.82
CA ARG A 96 -7.86 -7.51 3.04
C ARG A 96 -6.33 -7.46 2.88
N SER A 97 -5.83 -7.25 1.66
CA SER A 97 -4.40 -7.09 1.38
C SER A 97 -3.82 -5.82 1.98
N SER A 98 -4.64 -4.80 2.25
CA SER A 98 -4.26 -3.59 3.00
C SER A 98 -3.68 -3.88 4.38
N ALA A 99 -4.15 -4.93 5.07
CA ALA A 99 -3.62 -5.34 6.36
C ALA A 99 -2.16 -5.80 6.27
N ARG A 100 -1.73 -6.34 5.13
CA ARG A 100 -0.32 -6.70 4.89
C ARG A 100 0.55 -5.45 4.79
N GLY A 101 0.11 -4.44 4.04
CA GLY A 101 0.80 -3.14 3.97
C GLY A 101 0.94 -2.51 5.35
N TRP A 102 -0.14 -2.50 6.13
CA TRP A 102 -0.14 -2.00 7.51
C TRP A 102 0.82 -2.77 8.43
N TRP A 103 0.81 -4.11 8.40
CA TRP A 103 1.69 -4.94 9.25
C TRP A 103 3.18 -4.76 8.95
N MET A 104 3.53 -4.36 7.72
CA MET A 104 4.93 -4.15 7.32
C MET A 104 5.50 -2.81 7.82
N MET A 105 4.66 -1.89 8.32
CA MET A 105 5.05 -0.57 8.84
C MET A 105 5.29 -0.59 10.35
#